data_AF-A0A7W0JDJ1-F1
#
_entry.id   AF-A0A7W0JDJ1-F1
#
_cell.length_a   1.000
_cell.length_b   1.000
_cell.length_c   1.000
_cell.angle_alpha   90.00
_cell.angle_beta   90.00
_cell.angle_gamma   90.00
#
_symmetry.space_group_name_H-M   'P 1'
#
loop_
_entity.id
_entity.type
_entity.pdbx_description
1 polymer ?
#
loop_
_entity_poly.entity_id
_entity_poly.type
_entity_poly.pdbx_seq_one_letter_code
_entity_poly.pdbx_strand_id
1 'polypeptide(L)'
;WVCCVATGALFATAHLQFDLSLFADRLLLGVVLAFLVVRTGGLEASIAVHLVKNVSVLIPAGLLGDVEDALDPGAVSWLPLIVDVVLLAIVVPWILYASRGLIRQDAPMSPGSPGTASV
;
A
#
# COMPACT_ATOMS: atom_id res chain seq x y z
N TRP A 1 -7.09 1.89 13.64
CA TRP A 1 -6.38 3.18 13.58
C TRP A 1 -5.06 3.17 14.33
N VAL A 2 -5.04 2.97 15.66
CA VAL A 2 -3.77 2.87 16.44
C VAL A 2 -2.84 1.80 15.87
N CYS A 3 -3.34 0.61 15.56
CA CYS A 3 -2.54 -0.45 14.94
C CYS A 3 -1.98 -0.03 13.57
N CYS A 4 -2.72 0.73 12.76
CA CYS A 4 -2.23 1.20 11.46
C CYS A 4 -1.04 2.15 11.63
N VAL A 5 -1.12 3.06 12.61
CA VAL A 5 -0.01 3.98 12.95
C VAL A 5 1.20 3.22 13.48
N ALA A 6 0.99 2.27 14.40
CA ALA A 6 2.07 1.44 14.94
C ALA A 6 2.74 0.60 13.84
N THR A 7 1.96 -0.06 12.98
CA THR A 7 2.48 -0.82 11.84
C THR A 7 3.22 0.08 10.86
N GLY A 8 2.70 1.27 10.55
CA GLY A 8 3.39 2.24 9.70
C GLY A 8 4.72 2.70 10.26
N ALA A 9 4.80 2.93 11.58
CA ALA A 9 6.04 3.29 12.26
C ALA A 9 7.07 2.15 12.24
N LEU A 10 6.65 0.92 12.48
CA LEU A 10 7.50 -0.27 12.34
C LEU A 10 8.00 -0.43 10.90
N PHE A 11 7.13 -0.22 9.91
CA PHE A 11 7.50 -0.27 8.50
C PHE A 11 8.53 0.80 8.13
N ALA A 12 8.32 2.06 8.52
CA ALA A 12 9.26 3.14 8.24
C ALA A 12 10.63 2.91 8.90
N THR A 13 10.64 2.49 10.16
CA THR A 13 11.88 2.18 10.89
C THR A 13 12.63 0.98 10.30
N ALA A 14 11.93 -0.03 9.79
CA ALA A 14 12.54 -1.19 9.13
C ALA A 14 13.31 -0.85 7.84
N HIS A 15 13.10 0.35 7.26
CA HIS A 15 13.87 0.81 6.11
C HIS A 15 15.22 1.41 6.50
N LEU A 16 15.49 1.62 7.80
CA LEU A 16 16.77 2.09 8.34
C LEU A 16 17.29 3.41 7.73
N GLN A 17 16.39 4.21 7.15
CA GLN A 17 16.67 5.53 6.61
C GLN A 17 15.88 6.59 7.37
N PHE A 18 16.59 7.56 7.94
CA PHE A 18 16.04 8.53 8.90
C PHE A 18 16.08 9.98 8.42
N ASP A 19 16.37 10.22 7.13
CA ASP A 19 16.06 11.52 6.53
C ASP A 19 14.56 11.80 6.71
N LEU A 20 14.22 13.02 7.14
CA LEU A 20 12.87 13.31 7.61
C LEU A 20 11.82 13.20 6.51
N SER A 21 12.16 13.57 5.27
CA SER A 21 11.24 13.50 4.13
C SER A 21 10.96 12.06 3.73
N LEU A 22 12.01 11.25 3.65
CA LEU A 22 11.97 9.83 3.33
C LEU A 22 11.30 8.98 4.42
N PHE A 23 11.57 9.30 5.69
CA PHE A 23 10.93 8.63 6.82
C PHE A 23 9.43 8.94 6.85
N ALA A 24 9.05 10.21 6.65
CA ALA A 24 7.66 10.62 6.59
C ALA A 24 6.90 9.95 5.43
N ASP A 25 7.54 9.83 4.27
CA ASP A 25 6.99 9.13 3.09
C ASP A 25 6.69 7.66 3.38
N ARG A 26 7.68 6.93 3.92
CA ARG A 26 7.52 5.52 4.29
C ARG A 26 6.51 5.32 5.40
N LEU A 27 6.48 6.23 6.38
CA LEU A 27 5.49 6.19 7.45
C LEU A 27 4.08 6.36 6.89
N LEU A 28 3.85 7.38 6.06
CA LEU A 28 2.57 7.62 5.41
C LEU A 28 2.12 6.41 4.61
N LEU A 29 3.01 5.88 3.75
CA LEU A 29 2.72 4.70 2.95
C LEU A 29 2.38 3.50 3.85
N GLY A 30 3.19 3.22 4.87
CA GLY A 30 2.95 2.11 5.80
C GLY A 30 1.60 2.21 6.53
N VAL A 31 1.21 3.42 6.96
CA VAL A 31 -0.11 3.67 7.56
C VAL A 31 -1.23 3.42 6.55
N VAL A 32 -1.08 3.90 5.31
CA VAL A 32 -2.08 3.73 4.25
C VAL A 32 -2.23 2.25 3.86
N LEU A 33 -1.12 1.52 3.74
CA LEU A 33 -1.13 0.09 3.44
C LEU A 33 -1.82 -0.69 4.56
N ALA A 34 -1.51 -0.43 5.82
CA ALA A 34 -2.18 -1.07 6.96
C ALA A 34 -3.68 -0.69 7.02
N PHE A 35 -4.02 0.55 6.67
CA PHE A 35 -5.41 1.00 6.57
C PHE A 35 -6.18 0.27 5.46
N LEU A 36 -5.59 0.12 4.27
CA LEU A 36 -6.22 -0.59 3.15
C LEU A 36 -6.51 -2.05 3.49
N VAL A 37 -5.62 -2.74 4.23
CA VAL A 37 -5.90 -4.11 4.71
C VAL A 37 -7.17 -4.14 5.54
N VAL A 38 -7.27 -3.26 6.54
CA VAL A 38 -8.44 -3.20 7.44
C VAL A 38 -9.72 -2.83 6.68
N ARG A 39 -9.65 -2.00 5.64
CA ARG A 39 -10.82 -1.50 4.92
C ARG A 39 -11.28 -2.35 3.75
N THR A 40 -10.37 -3.08 3.14
CA THR A 40 -10.68 -3.96 1.99
C THR A 40 -10.88 -5.40 2.42
N GLY A 41 -10.47 -5.78 3.63
CA GLY A 41 -10.66 -7.12 4.18
C GLY A 41 -9.59 -8.13 3.77
N GLY A 42 -8.60 -7.71 2.98
CA GLY A 42 -7.54 -8.57 2.47
C GLY A 42 -6.24 -7.80 2.20
N LEU A 43 -5.22 -8.50 1.69
CA LEU A 43 -3.89 -7.92 1.44
C LEU A 43 -3.75 -7.36 0.02
N GLU A 44 -4.66 -7.70 -0.89
CA GLU A 44 -4.57 -7.49 -2.33
C GLU A 44 -4.40 -6.01 -2.67
N ALA A 45 -5.25 -5.15 -2.11
CA ALA A 45 -5.18 -3.71 -2.36
C ALA A 45 -3.86 -3.10 -1.88
N SER A 46 -3.39 -3.52 -0.69
CA SER A 46 -2.14 -3.04 -0.13
C SER A 46 -0.94 -3.54 -0.92
N ILE A 47 -0.93 -4.81 -1.34
CA ILE A 47 0.11 -5.36 -2.21
C ILE A 47 0.15 -4.61 -3.54
N ALA A 48 -1.01 -4.35 -4.15
CA ALA A 48 -1.08 -3.63 -5.43
C ALA A 48 -0.52 -2.21 -5.31
N VAL A 49 -0.93 -1.44 -4.29
CA VAL A 49 -0.41 -0.08 -4.05
C VAL A 49 1.10 -0.10 -3.81
N HIS A 50 1.58 -1.03 -2.97
CA HIS A 50 3.00 -1.16 -2.68
C HIS A 50 3.81 -1.56 -3.91
N LEU A 51 3.31 -2.51 -4.71
CA LEU A 51 3.92 -2.94 -5.96
C LEU A 51 4.02 -1.76 -6.95
N VAL A 52 2.93 -1.03 -7.16
CA VAL A 52 2.92 0.13 -8.06
C VAL A 52 3.92 1.19 -7.60
N LYS A 53 3.99 1.46 -6.29
CA LYS A 53 5.00 2.38 -5.73
C LYS A 53 6.43 1.93 -6.07
N ASN A 54 6.77 0.67 -5.79
CA ASN A 54 8.11 0.14 -6.06
C ASN A 54 8.45 0.15 -7.55
N VAL A 55 7.53 -0.30 -8.39
CA VAL A 55 7.70 -0.33 -9.86
C VAL A 55 7.90 1.07 -10.43
N SER A 56 7.17 2.07 -9.90
CA SER A 56 7.26 3.46 -10.35
C SER A 56 8.62 4.10 -10.06
N VAL A 57 9.37 3.57 -9.09
CA VAL A 57 10.72 4.02 -8.74
C VAL A 57 11.79 3.14 -9.40
N LEU A 58 11.67 1.81 -9.27
CA LEU A 58 12.71 0.87 -9.64
C LEU A 58 12.80 0.62 -11.16
N ILE A 59 11.69 0.65 -11.91
CA ILE A 59 11.79 0.48 -13.37
C ILE A 59 12.53 1.65 -14.02
N PRO A 60 12.17 2.93 -13.76
CA PRO A 60 12.94 4.06 -14.29
C PRO A 60 14.41 4.00 -13.87
N ALA A 61 14.70 3.70 -12.61
CA ALA A 61 16.07 3.55 -12.12
C ALA A 61 16.85 2.46 -12.87
N GLY A 62 16.23 1.30 -13.11
CA GLY A 62 16.82 0.21 -13.89
C GLY A 62 17.10 0.58 -15.34
N LEU A 63 16.23 1.37 -15.96
CA LEU A 63 16.40 1.82 -17.34
C LEU A 63 17.46 2.93 -17.49
N LEU A 64 17.65 3.74 -16.45
CA LEU A 64 18.60 4.86 -16.43
C LEU A 64 19.99 4.48 -15.87
N GLY A 65 20.09 3.31 -15.21
CA GLY A 65 21.33 2.85 -14.58
C GLY A 65 21.52 3.32 -13.14
N ASP A 66 20.47 3.83 -12.50
CA ASP A 66 20.50 4.50 -11.19
C ASP A 66 19.90 3.63 -10.06
N VAL A 67 20.01 2.29 -10.17
CA VAL A 67 19.36 1.36 -9.22
C VAL A 67 19.92 1.48 -7.81
N GLU A 68 21.24 1.64 -7.64
CA GLU A 68 21.84 1.86 -6.32
C GLU A 68 21.25 3.11 -5.64
N ASP A 69 21.17 4.23 -6.36
CA ASP A 69 20.63 5.49 -5.84
C ASP A 69 19.13 5.38 -5.49
N ALA A 70 18.38 4.54 -6.21
CA ALA A 70 16.98 4.28 -5.91
C ALA A 70 16.77 3.38 -4.68
N LEU A 71 17.71 2.49 -4.39
CA LEU A 71 17.66 1.57 -3.25
C LEU A 71 18.20 2.20 -1.96
N ASP A 72 19.23 3.04 -2.07
CA ASP A 72 19.80 3.78 -0.95
C ASP A 72 19.85 5.29 -1.23
N PRO A 73 18.67 5.95 -1.36
CA PRO A 73 18.61 7.37 -1.62
C PRO A 73 19.18 8.13 -0.42
N GLY A 74 20.04 9.11 -0.70
CA GLY A 74 20.53 10.07 0.29
C GLY A 74 19.44 11.05 0.75
N ALA A 75 19.82 12.29 1.02
CA ALA A 75 18.84 13.33 1.34
C ALA A 75 17.96 13.62 0.11
N VAL A 76 16.64 13.52 0.28
CA VAL A 76 15.67 13.77 -0.79
C VAL A 76 14.88 15.04 -0.49
N SER A 77 14.50 15.76 -1.55
CA SER A 77 13.59 16.90 -1.40
C SER A 77 12.22 16.46 -0.88
N TRP A 78 11.41 17.39 -0.39
CA TRP A 78 10.03 17.11 0.04
C TRP A 78 9.06 16.85 -1.12
N LEU A 79 9.46 17.11 -2.36
CA LEU A 79 8.57 17.05 -3.52
C LEU A 79 8.02 15.64 -3.77
N PRO A 80 8.82 14.54 -3.75
CA PRO A 80 8.29 13.19 -3.89
C PRO A 80 7.24 12.85 -2.83
N LEU A 81 7.45 13.22 -1.56
CA LEU A 81 6.44 13.03 -0.51
C LEU A 81 5.13 13.74 -0.86
N ILE A 82 5.19 14.99 -1.33
CA ILE A 82 3.98 15.76 -1.69
C ILE A 82 3.25 15.06 -2.85
N VAL A 83 3.99 14.57 -3.84
CA VAL A 83 3.43 13.82 -4.97
C VAL A 83 2.74 12.55 -4.47
N ASP A 84 3.38 11.78 -3.59
CA ASP A 84 2.82 10.56 -3.01
C ASP A 84 1.57 10.85 -2.18
N VAL A 85 1.55 11.92 -1.38
CA VAL A 85 0.35 12.39 -0.67
C VAL A 85 -0.81 12.65 -1.63
N VAL A 86 -0.57 13.38 -2.72
CA VAL A 86 -1.61 13.72 -3.71
C VAL A 86 -2.12 12.46 -4.41
N LEU A 87 -1.23 11.58 -4.85
CA LEU A 87 -1.60 10.34 -5.53
C LEU A 87 -2.39 9.41 -4.60
N LEU A 88 -1.94 9.24 -3.35
CA LEU A 88 -2.65 8.42 -2.36
C LEU A 88 -4.01 9.02 -2.00
N ALA A 89 -4.13 10.35 -1.93
CA ALA A 89 -5.41 11.03 -1.70
C ALA A 89 -6.44 10.79 -2.82
N ILE A 90 -5.98 10.47 -4.04
CA ILE A 90 -6.85 10.12 -5.18
C ILE A 90 -7.11 8.61 -5.22
N VAL A 91 -6.05 7.81 -5.15
CA VAL A 91 -6.09 6.36 -5.34
C VAL A 91 -6.83 5.66 -4.20
N VAL A 92 -6.63 6.07 -2.95
CA VAL A 92 -7.26 5.40 -1.80
C VAL A 92 -8.79 5.51 -1.85
N PRO A 93 -9.42 6.70 -2.02
CA PRO A 93 -10.87 6.79 -2.19
C PRO A 93 -11.39 5.98 -3.39
N TRP A 94 -10.64 5.96 -4.50
CA TRP A 94 -11.00 5.18 -5.68
C TRP A 94 -10.98 3.66 -5.39
N ILE A 95 -9.95 3.14 -4.73
CA ILE A 95 -9.87 1.73 -4.31
C ILE A 95 -11.06 1.39 -3.39
N LEU A 96 -11.33 2.25 -2.40
CA LEU A 96 -12.44 2.03 -1.48
C LEU A 96 -13.81 2.09 -2.16
N TYR A 97 -13.95 2.87 -3.23
CA TYR A 97 -15.16 2.90 -4.05
C TYR A 97 -15.29 1.61 -4.87
N ALA A 98 -14.22 1.20 -5.55
CA ALA A 98 -14.18 0.00 -6.39
C ALA A 98 -14.36 -1.30 -5.57
N SER A 99 -13.87 -1.35 -4.34
CA SER A 99 -13.95 -2.54 -3.48
C SER A 99 -15.34 -2.80 -2.89
N ARG A 100 -16.27 -1.83 -2.96
CA ARG A 100 -17.63 -1.97 -2.41
C ARG A 100 -18.42 -3.14 -2.99
N GLY A 101 -18.16 -3.51 -4.25
CA GLY A 101 -18.82 -4.64 -4.91
C GLY A 101 -18.22 -5.99 -4.54
N LEU A 102 -16.92 -6.05 -4.27
CA LEU A 102 -16.15 -7.28 -4.02
C LEU A 102 -16.36 -7.80 -2.59
N ILE A 103 -16.33 -6.90 -1.60
CA ILE A 103 -16.51 -7.24 -0.18
C ILE A 103 -17.89 -7.86 0.12
N ARG A 104 -18.89 -7.61 -0.72
CA ARG A 104 -20.24 -8.18 -0.57
C ARG A 104 -20.33 -9.66 -0.94
N GLN A 105 -19.38 -10.19 -1.71
CA GLN A 105 -19.45 -11.55 -2.23
C GLN A 105 -18.95 -12.61 -1.24
N ASP A 106 -18.13 -12.20 -0.26
CA ASP A 106 -17.61 -13.10 0.80
C ASP A 106 -18.58 -13.23 1.99
N ALA A 107 -19.88 -12.99 1.78
CA ALA A 107 -20.89 -13.25 2.79
C ALA A 107 -20.77 -14.71 3.27
N PRO A 108 -20.85 -14.99 4.58
CA PRO A 108 -20.64 -16.34 5.10
C PRO A 108 -21.51 -17.33 4.33
N MET A 109 -20.91 -18.41 3.83
CA MET A 109 -21.69 -19.55 3.31
C MET A 109 -22.71 -19.90 4.39
N SER A 110 -23.99 -19.77 4.08
CA SER A 110 -25.05 -20.19 4.98
C SER A 110 -24.78 -21.65 5.36
N PRO A 111 -24.68 -21.99 6.66
CA PRO A 111 -24.59 -23.39 7.07
C PRO A 111 -25.92 -24.05 6.68
N GLY A 112 -25.96 -24.69 5.50
CA GLY A 112 -27.15 -25.41 5.04
C GLY A 112 -27.52 -25.33 3.56
N SER A 113 -26.66 -24.93 2.61
CA SER A 113 -27.00 -25.22 1.21
C SER A 113 -26.87 -26.74 0.97
N PRO A 114 -27.93 -27.46 0.60
CA PRO A 114 -27.81 -28.87 0.23
C PRO A 114 -26.85 -28.93 -0.97
N GLY A 115 -25.76 -29.68 -0.83
CA GLY A 115 -24.87 -29.95 -1.94
C GLY A 115 -25.69 -30.56 -3.07
N THR A 116 -25.92 -29.82 -4.15
CA THR A 116 -26.37 -30.39 -5.39
C THR A 116 -25.22 -31.18 -5.97
N ALA A 117 -25.05 -32.40 -5.49
CA ALA A 117 -24.36 -33.45 -6.21
C ALA A 117 -25.21 -33.77 -7.43
N SER A 118 -24.92 -33.10 -8.55
CA SER A 118 -25.33 -33.58 -9.87
C SER A 118 -24.20 -34.45 -10.42
N VAL A 119 -24.54 -35.74 -10.55
CA VAL A 119 -23.81 -36.85 -11.17
C VAL A 119 -23.27 -36.49 -12.55
#